data_AF-A0A4Q2YLL6-F1
#
_entry.id   AF-A0A4Q2YLL6-F1
#
_cell.length_a   1.000
_cell.length_b   1.000
_cell.length_c   1.000
_cell.angle_alpha   90.00
_cell.angle_beta   90.00
_cell.angle_gamma   90.00
#
_symmetry.space_group_name_H-M   'P 1'
#
loop_
_entity.id
_entity.type
_entity.pdbx_description
1 polymer ?
#
loop_
_entity_poly.entity_id
_entity_poly.type
_entity_poly.pdbx_seq_one_letter_code
_entity_poly.pdbx_strand_id
1 'polypeptide(L)'
;MTKTRFITAGGFAFLGVLTAWQFLQIQDLKESNNALARQVKLVPAEKLPTVRPASQIAKADVAKRAEAKESTEPAAARPEDAERAAREARFQEMRQMDRAQRHDARVLALTTKLNLSPEQQNAVREALQKGSADRDAVREAGDARRRDGAQDTDETRRADMAKIAAIDAAQEENIAATMSGDQVTAYADYKNEQKQVTVENRANQMLGDLQNRFSLTDEQKDAAFQYFAKQEQESGFDPVQIVAQGGDPMALMEQMQKERLEALKQILTPEQFALHSAQEAQRAEMFRSMQPGGTGGAPAPRANP
;
A
#
# COMPACT_ATOMS: atom_id res chain seq x y z
N MET A 1 -45.80 24.88 -29.80
CA MET A 1 -44.37 25.17 -29.55
C MET A 1 -43.78 23.96 -28.86
N THR A 2 -42.90 23.26 -29.57
CA THR A 2 -42.31 21.97 -29.21
C THR A 2 -40.80 22.08 -29.28
N LYS A 3 -40.10 21.56 -28.25
CA LYS A 3 -38.94 20.65 -28.34
C LYS A 3 -38.01 20.81 -27.12
N THR A 4 -38.00 19.80 -26.24
CA THR A 4 -36.86 19.52 -25.37
C THR A 4 -36.72 18.01 -25.21
N ARG A 5 -35.86 17.40 -26.02
CA ARG A 5 -35.28 16.06 -25.81
C ARG A 5 -33.87 16.06 -26.43
N PHE A 6 -33.00 15.23 -25.85
CA PHE A 6 -31.64 14.83 -26.26
C PHE A 6 -30.49 15.31 -25.36
N ILE A 7 -30.32 14.64 -24.21
CA ILE A 7 -29.00 14.24 -23.68
C ILE A 7 -29.18 12.86 -23.01
N THR A 8 -28.97 11.77 -23.75
CA THR A 8 -28.83 10.41 -23.18
C THR A 8 -28.23 9.50 -24.26
N ALA A 9 -26.91 9.53 -24.45
CA ALA A 9 -26.21 8.57 -25.32
C ALA A 9 -24.69 8.44 -25.08
N GLY A 10 -24.14 8.90 -23.95
CA GLY A 10 -22.68 8.94 -23.73
C GLY A 10 -22.12 8.00 -22.65
N GLY A 11 -22.93 7.13 -22.04
CA GLY A 11 -22.54 6.39 -20.82
C GLY A 11 -21.96 4.98 -21.03
N PHE A 12 -22.13 4.36 -22.20
CA PHE A 12 -21.86 2.92 -22.35
C PHE A 12 -20.49 2.56 -22.95
N ALA A 13 -19.76 3.50 -23.54
CA ALA A 13 -18.42 3.22 -24.08
C ALA A 13 -17.30 3.24 -23.02
N PHE A 14 -17.52 3.89 -21.87
CA PHE A 14 -16.50 4.09 -20.84
C PHE A 14 -16.33 2.91 -19.88
N LEU A 15 -17.39 2.13 -19.61
CA LEU A 15 -17.32 0.92 -18.77
C LEU A 15 -16.48 -0.20 -19.40
N GLY A 16 -16.33 -0.22 -20.72
CA GLY A 16 -15.54 -1.25 -21.42
C GLY A 16 -14.03 -1.11 -21.24
N VAL A 17 -13.51 0.11 -21.13
CA VAL A 17 -12.05 0.35 -21.06
C VAL A 17 -11.51 0.04 -19.65
N LEU A 18 -12.28 0.35 -18.61
CA LEU A 18 -11.88 0.14 -17.22
C LEU A 18 -11.94 -1.34 -16.82
N THR A 19 -12.95 -2.07 -17.32
CA THR A 19 -13.06 -3.53 -17.14
C THR A 19 -11.99 -4.30 -17.93
N ALA A 20 -11.62 -3.83 -19.13
CA ALA A 20 -10.50 -4.41 -19.90
C ALA A 20 -9.15 -4.28 -19.17
N TRP A 21 -8.91 -3.15 -18.50
CA TRP A 21 -7.68 -2.93 -17.73
C TRP A 21 -7.59 -3.82 -16.49
N GLN A 22 -8.67 -3.94 -15.71
CA GLN A 22 -8.73 -4.87 -14.58
C GLN A 22 -8.62 -6.34 -15.04
N PHE A 23 -9.22 -6.69 -16.19
CA PHE A 23 -9.11 -8.03 -16.76
C PHE A 23 -7.67 -8.38 -17.15
N LEU A 24 -6.93 -7.43 -17.76
CA LEU A 24 -5.52 -7.61 -18.09
C LEU A 24 -4.65 -7.85 -16.85
N GLN A 25 -4.87 -7.12 -15.75
CA GLN A 25 -4.15 -7.36 -14.48
C GLN A 25 -4.45 -8.74 -13.89
N ILE A 26 -5.71 -9.19 -13.95
CA ILE A 26 -6.10 -10.53 -13.47
C ILE A 26 -5.48 -11.62 -14.34
N GLN A 27 -5.37 -11.41 -15.65
CA GLN A 27 -4.77 -12.39 -16.56
C GLN A 27 -3.26 -12.52 -16.31
N ASP A 28 -2.55 -11.41 -16.13
CA ASP A 28 -1.11 -11.39 -15.84
C ASP A 28 -0.78 -12.07 -14.50
N LEU A 29 -1.62 -11.85 -13.47
CA LEU A 29 -1.53 -12.56 -12.19
C LEU A 29 -1.77 -14.07 -12.33
N LYS A 30 -2.70 -14.50 -13.20
CA LYS A 30 -2.96 -15.93 -13.47
C LYS A 30 -1.79 -16.57 -14.22
N GLU A 31 -1.20 -15.88 -15.18
CA GLU A 31 -0.04 -16.36 -15.93
C GLU A 31 1.20 -16.47 -15.03
N SER A 32 1.43 -15.47 -14.18
CA SER A 32 2.48 -15.49 -13.16
C SER A 32 2.30 -16.64 -12.15
N ASN A 33 1.08 -16.86 -11.66
CA ASN A 33 0.79 -18.00 -10.76
C ASN A 33 0.96 -19.35 -11.47
N ASN A 34 0.55 -19.47 -12.73
CA ASN A 34 0.77 -20.69 -13.52
C ASN A 34 2.26 -20.94 -13.81
N ALA A 35 3.05 -19.88 -14.02
CA ALA A 35 4.50 -20.00 -14.18
C ALA A 35 5.17 -20.48 -12.88
N LEU A 36 4.78 -19.94 -11.72
CA LEU A 36 5.23 -20.40 -10.41
C LEU A 36 4.82 -21.85 -10.13
N ALA A 37 3.58 -22.23 -10.43
CA ALA A 37 3.10 -23.59 -10.27
C ALA A 37 3.86 -24.61 -11.15
N ARG A 38 4.32 -24.19 -12.35
CA ARG A 38 5.18 -25.00 -13.21
C ARG A 38 6.59 -25.13 -12.65
N GLN A 39 7.15 -24.07 -12.04
CA GLN A 39 8.46 -24.13 -11.38
C GLN A 39 8.44 -25.05 -10.15
N VAL A 40 7.36 -25.05 -9.36
CA VAL A 40 7.21 -25.94 -8.19
C VAL A 40 7.12 -27.42 -8.61
N LYS A 41 6.52 -27.74 -9.77
CA LYS A 41 6.46 -29.11 -10.30
C LYS A 41 7.79 -29.65 -10.84
N LEU A 42 8.81 -28.81 -10.99
CA LEU A 42 10.13 -29.22 -11.50
C LEU A 42 11.16 -29.49 -10.40
N VAL A 43 10.78 -29.43 -9.12
CA VAL A 43 11.61 -29.94 -8.03
C VAL A 43 11.26 -31.40 -7.79
N PRO A 44 12.08 -32.37 -8.25
CA PRO A 44 11.84 -33.78 -7.96
C PRO A 44 11.86 -34.00 -6.44
N ALA A 45 10.84 -34.70 -5.93
CA ALA A 45 10.58 -34.95 -4.50
C ALA A 45 11.67 -35.79 -3.78
N GLU A 46 12.80 -36.06 -4.43
CA GLU A 46 13.81 -37.02 -3.99
C GLU A 46 15.03 -36.38 -3.30
N LYS A 47 15.04 -35.06 -3.11
CA LYS A 47 16.12 -34.35 -2.39
C LYS A 47 15.63 -33.30 -1.41
N LEU A 48 14.66 -33.66 -0.57
CA LEU A 48 14.40 -32.89 0.64
C LEU A 48 15.35 -33.36 1.76
N PRO A 49 16.24 -32.49 2.28
CA PRO A 49 17.10 -32.84 3.40
C PRO A 49 16.23 -33.13 4.63
N THR A 50 16.48 -34.26 5.27
CA THR A 50 15.87 -34.67 6.54
C THR A 50 16.15 -33.60 7.59
N VAL A 51 15.14 -32.79 7.92
CA VAL A 51 15.21 -31.77 8.97
C VAL A 51 15.28 -32.49 10.32
N ARG A 52 16.46 -32.46 10.96
CA ARG A 52 16.62 -32.88 12.36
C ARG A 52 15.93 -31.84 13.27
N PRO A 53 15.17 -32.27 14.30
CA PRO A 53 14.55 -31.35 15.25
C PRO A 53 15.61 -30.58 16.05
N ALA A 54 15.44 -29.26 16.11
CA ALA A 54 16.38 -28.26 16.63
C ALA A 54 16.53 -28.21 18.17
N SER A 55 16.29 -29.30 18.89
CA SER A 55 16.27 -29.30 20.36
C SER A 55 17.54 -29.83 21.05
N GLN A 56 18.63 -30.13 20.32
CA GLN A 56 19.82 -30.78 20.94
C GLN A 56 21.19 -30.11 20.69
N ILE A 57 21.31 -28.93 20.06
CA ILE A 57 22.64 -28.32 19.78
C ILE A 57 22.97 -27.13 20.71
N ALA A 58 22.02 -26.60 21.46
CA ALA A 58 22.28 -25.47 22.34
C ALA A 58 22.70 -25.93 23.75
N LYS A 59 23.99 -26.23 23.97
CA LYS A 59 24.65 -26.10 25.31
C LYS A 59 26.18 -26.30 25.37
N ALA A 60 26.87 -26.68 24.30
CA ALA A 60 28.32 -26.98 24.40
C ALA A 60 29.29 -25.86 23.96
N ASP A 61 28.89 -24.89 23.14
CA ASP A 61 29.85 -24.00 22.45
C ASP A 61 29.95 -22.56 22.99
N VAL A 62 29.31 -22.22 24.10
CA VAL A 62 29.33 -20.84 24.65
C VAL A 62 30.60 -20.54 25.46
N ALA A 63 31.42 -21.55 25.81
CA ALA A 63 32.54 -21.37 26.73
C ALA A 63 33.93 -21.09 26.08
N LYS A 64 34.05 -21.00 24.75
CA LYS A 64 35.37 -20.85 24.08
C LYS A 64 35.56 -19.59 23.23
N ARG A 65 34.65 -18.62 23.27
CA ARG A 65 34.71 -17.42 22.40
C ARG A 65 35.02 -16.11 23.12
N ALA A 66 35.67 -16.18 24.29
CA ALA A 66 36.04 -14.99 25.06
C ALA A 66 37.47 -14.48 24.80
N GLU A 67 38.33 -15.21 24.08
CA GLU A 67 39.73 -14.82 23.87
C GLU A 67 40.16 -15.01 22.41
N ALA A 68 39.75 -14.09 21.54
CA ALA A 68 40.41 -13.86 20.25
C ALA A 68 40.00 -12.48 19.72
N LYS A 69 40.65 -11.44 20.25
CA LYS A 69 40.76 -10.14 19.57
C LYS A 69 42.08 -10.10 18.83
N GLU A 70 42.03 -9.47 17.66
CA GLU A 70 43.17 -8.87 16.94
C GLU A 70 43.93 -9.79 15.97
N SER A 71 43.27 -10.09 14.84
CA SER A 71 43.95 -10.16 13.54
C SER A 71 43.12 -9.39 12.52
N THR A 72 43.66 -8.26 12.08
CA THR A 72 43.09 -7.40 11.03
C THR A 72 43.51 -7.97 9.67
N GLU A 73 43.02 -9.17 9.35
CA GLU A 73 43.00 -9.65 7.96
C GLU A 73 41.63 -9.33 7.37
N PRO A 74 41.55 -8.83 6.11
CA PRO A 74 40.27 -8.60 5.46
C PRO A 74 39.56 -9.95 5.33
N ALA A 75 38.56 -10.18 6.18
CA ALA A 75 37.76 -11.39 6.17
C ALA A 75 37.25 -11.60 4.74
N ALA A 76 37.76 -12.64 4.07
CA ALA A 76 37.26 -13.05 2.77
C ALA A 76 35.73 -13.22 2.90
N ALA A 77 34.98 -12.44 2.11
CA ALA A 77 33.53 -12.39 2.17
C ALA A 77 32.98 -13.81 2.19
N ARG A 78 32.13 -14.12 3.18
CA ARG A 78 31.58 -15.47 3.27
C ARG A 78 30.74 -15.72 2.03
N PRO A 79 30.70 -16.94 1.48
CA PRO A 79 29.86 -17.26 0.33
C PRO A 79 28.38 -16.89 0.55
N GLU A 80 27.92 -16.92 1.81
CA GLU A 80 26.58 -16.45 2.20
C GLU A 80 26.35 -14.96 1.96
N ASP A 81 27.37 -14.10 2.09
CA ASP A 81 27.26 -12.67 1.86
C ASP A 81 27.09 -12.35 0.37
N ALA A 82 27.78 -13.12 -0.49
CA ALA A 82 27.62 -13.03 -1.94
C ALA A 82 26.21 -13.47 -2.39
N GLU A 83 25.66 -14.53 -1.79
CA GLU A 83 24.29 -14.98 -2.09
C GLU A 83 23.24 -13.95 -1.63
N ARG A 84 23.41 -13.34 -0.45
CA ARG A 84 22.53 -12.26 0.02
C ARG A 84 22.59 -11.04 -0.89
N ALA A 85 23.78 -10.62 -1.30
CA ALA A 85 23.96 -9.49 -2.22
C ALA A 85 23.30 -9.77 -3.59
N ALA A 86 23.46 -10.98 -4.12
CA ALA A 86 22.83 -11.39 -5.38
C ALA A 86 21.28 -11.41 -5.26
N ARG A 87 20.74 -11.87 -4.12
CA ARG A 87 19.31 -11.88 -3.87
C ARG A 87 18.74 -10.46 -3.78
N GLU A 88 19.42 -9.56 -3.07
CA GLU A 88 19.02 -8.15 -2.99
C GLU A 88 19.07 -7.47 -4.36
N ALA A 89 20.12 -7.70 -5.15
CA ALA A 89 20.23 -7.17 -6.51
C ALA A 89 19.06 -7.62 -7.40
N ARG A 90 18.66 -8.90 -7.33
CA ARG A 90 17.48 -9.40 -8.06
C ARG A 90 16.18 -8.74 -7.61
N PHE A 91 16.01 -8.51 -6.30
CA PHE A 91 14.85 -7.78 -5.79
C PHE A 91 14.85 -6.31 -6.22
N GLN A 92 16.01 -5.68 -6.30
CA GLN A 92 16.13 -4.31 -6.80
C GLN A 92 15.77 -4.23 -8.29
N GLU A 93 16.26 -5.17 -9.11
CA GLU A 93 15.93 -5.26 -10.53
C GLU A 93 14.42 -5.47 -10.75
N MET A 94 13.81 -6.40 -10.02
CA MET A 94 12.36 -6.63 -10.06
C MET A 94 11.57 -5.37 -9.70
N ARG A 95 11.96 -4.67 -8.62
CA ARG A 95 11.34 -3.39 -8.22
C ARG A 95 11.50 -2.32 -9.31
N GLN A 96 12.66 -2.25 -9.97
CA GLN A 96 12.88 -1.32 -11.07
C GLN A 96 11.99 -1.63 -12.27
N MET A 97 11.85 -2.91 -12.64
CA MET A 97 10.98 -3.34 -13.73
C MET A 97 9.51 -3.03 -13.45
N ASP A 98 9.00 -3.38 -12.27
CA ASP A 98 7.63 -3.09 -11.85
C ASP A 98 7.34 -1.58 -11.89
N ARG A 99 8.31 -0.76 -11.48
CA ARG A 99 8.18 0.71 -11.56
C ARG A 99 8.17 1.21 -12.99
N ALA A 100 9.05 0.71 -13.85
CA ALA A 100 9.06 1.08 -15.25
C ALA A 100 7.71 0.78 -15.92
N GLN A 101 7.16 -0.41 -15.67
CA GLN A 101 5.84 -0.79 -16.18
C GLN A 101 4.73 0.12 -15.65
N ARG A 102 4.74 0.48 -14.36
CA ARG A 102 3.78 1.44 -13.78
C ARG A 102 3.91 2.83 -14.40
N HIS A 103 5.13 3.29 -14.66
CA HIS A 103 5.37 4.57 -15.32
C HIS A 103 4.82 4.53 -16.74
N ASP A 104 5.13 3.50 -17.52
CA ASP A 104 4.64 3.37 -18.90
C ASP A 104 3.11 3.26 -18.96
N ALA A 105 2.48 2.52 -18.04
CA ALA A 105 1.03 2.47 -17.92
C ALA A 105 0.43 3.85 -17.61
N ARG A 106 1.07 4.63 -16.73
CA ARG A 106 0.65 6.01 -16.43
C ARG A 106 0.83 6.94 -17.61
N VAL A 107 1.96 6.87 -18.33
CA VAL A 107 2.19 7.67 -19.55
C VAL A 107 1.15 7.31 -20.60
N LEU A 108 0.84 6.03 -20.81
CA LEU A 108 -0.18 5.59 -21.75
C LEU A 108 -1.57 6.13 -21.40
N ALA A 109 -1.96 6.07 -20.12
CA ALA A 109 -3.23 6.61 -19.66
C ALA A 109 -3.33 8.13 -19.90
N LEU A 110 -2.28 8.89 -19.55
CA LEU A 110 -2.23 10.33 -19.78
C LEU A 110 -2.22 10.67 -21.28
N THR A 111 -1.48 9.90 -22.07
CA THR A 111 -1.46 10.06 -23.54
C THR A 111 -2.85 9.87 -24.13
N THR A 112 -3.56 8.83 -23.70
CA THR A 112 -4.90 8.51 -24.19
C THR A 112 -5.93 9.58 -23.78
N LYS A 113 -5.81 10.12 -22.57
CA LYS A 113 -6.77 11.10 -22.03
C LYS A 113 -6.50 12.53 -22.50
N LEU A 114 -5.23 12.90 -22.63
CA LEU A 114 -4.78 14.28 -22.86
C LEU A 114 -4.18 14.50 -24.26
N ASN A 115 -4.11 13.45 -25.08
CA ASN A 115 -3.47 13.47 -26.40
C ASN A 115 -2.05 14.04 -26.36
N LEU A 116 -1.22 13.53 -25.44
CA LEU A 116 0.15 14.02 -25.25
C LEU A 116 1.01 13.83 -26.51
N SER A 117 1.76 14.86 -26.89
CA SER A 117 2.77 14.74 -27.96
C SER A 117 3.93 13.82 -27.53
N PRO A 118 4.73 13.27 -28.46
CA PRO A 118 5.91 12.48 -28.11
C PRO A 118 6.88 13.18 -27.14
N GLU A 119 7.08 14.49 -27.32
CA GLU A 119 7.90 15.31 -26.44
C GLU A 119 7.30 15.41 -25.04
N GLN A 120 5.98 15.64 -24.93
CA GLN A 120 5.28 15.66 -23.64
C GLN A 120 5.31 14.29 -22.96
N GLN A 121 5.13 13.20 -23.69
CA GLN A 121 5.21 11.84 -23.16
C GLN A 121 6.59 11.56 -22.54
N ASN A 122 7.66 11.97 -23.22
CA ASN A 122 9.02 11.83 -22.71
C ASN A 122 9.24 12.68 -21.46
N ALA A 123 8.79 13.94 -21.46
CA ALA A 123 8.91 14.81 -20.29
C ALA A 123 8.13 14.28 -19.07
N VAL A 124 6.92 13.73 -19.28
CA VAL A 124 6.13 13.06 -18.23
C VAL A 124 6.88 11.82 -17.73
N ARG A 125 7.46 11.01 -18.62
CA ARG A 125 8.25 9.83 -18.23
C ARG A 125 9.46 10.22 -17.37
N GLU A 126 10.18 11.25 -17.76
CA GLU A 126 11.32 11.78 -17.00
C GLU A 126 10.90 12.30 -15.63
N ALA A 127 9.78 13.04 -15.54
CA ALA A 127 9.23 13.51 -14.27
C ALA A 127 8.88 12.34 -13.34
N LEU A 128 8.22 11.28 -13.86
CA LEU A 128 7.89 10.07 -13.09
C LEU A 128 9.14 9.31 -12.63
N GLN A 129 10.14 9.15 -13.51
CA GLN A 129 11.40 8.50 -13.18
C GLN A 129 12.15 9.26 -12.09
N LYS A 130 12.27 10.58 -12.22
CA LYS A 130 12.91 11.45 -11.23
C LYS A 130 12.21 11.37 -9.88
N GLY A 131 10.88 11.57 -9.84
CA GLY A 131 10.12 11.50 -8.59
C GLY A 131 10.25 10.13 -7.91
N SER A 132 10.31 9.04 -8.68
CA SER A 132 10.57 7.72 -8.10
C SER A 132 11.99 7.56 -7.54
N ALA A 133 13.01 8.07 -8.24
CA ALA A 133 14.39 8.02 -7.78
C ALA A 133 14.56 8.82 -6.48
N ASP A 134 13.96 10.02 -6.41
CA ASP A 134 13.98 10.87 -5.22
C ASP A 134 13.30 10.19 -4.03
N ARG A 135 12.13 9.55 -4.23
CA ARG A 135 11.45 8.76 -3.18
C ARG A 135 12.32 7.60 -2.68
N ASP A 136 12.99 6.90 -3.60
CA ASP A 136 13.86 5.78 -3.23
C ASP A 136 15.09 6.28 -2.45
N ALA A 137 15.65 7.45 -2.79
CA ALA A 137 16.73 8.05 -2.03
C ALA A 137 16.32 8.39 -0.60
N VAL A 138 15.10 8.89 -0.38
CA VAL A 138 14.57 9.14 0.98
C VAL A 138 14.44 7.83 1.76
N ARG A 139 13.90 6.77 1.12
CA ARG A 139 13.76 5.45 1.76
C ARG A 139 15.11 4.84 2.11
N GLU A 140 16.05 4.84 1.18
CA GLU A 140 17.40 4.30 1.37
C GLU A 140 18.14 5.06 2.47
N ALA A 141 17.97 6.40 2.54
CA ALA A 141 18.52 7.19 3.65
C ALA A 141 17.91 6.78 5.00
N GLY A 142 16.62 6.46 5.05
CA GLY A 142 15.97 5.89 6.24
C GLY A 142 16.52 4.51 6.62
N ASP A 143 16.68 3.62 5.64
CA ASP A 143 17.22 2.28 5.82
C ASP A 143 18.70 2.29 6.24
N ALA A 144 19.51 3.20 5.69
CA ALA A 144 20.89 3.43 6.10
C ALA A 144 20.96 3.84 7.58
N ARG A 145 20.15 4.82 8.01
CA ARG A 145 20.11 5.24 9.43
C ARG A 145 19.75 4.09 10.36
N ARG A 146 18.79 3.24 9.97
CA ARG A 146 18.42 2.05 10.75
C ARG A 146 19.55 1.01 10.82
N ARG A 147 20.28 0.79 9.73
CA ARG A 147 21.45 -0.11 9.71
C ARG A 147 22.58 0.40 10.58
N ASP A 148 22.76 1.71 10.66
CA ASP A 148 23.77 2.36 11.51
C ASP A 148 23.37 2.39 13.00
N GLY A 149 22.21 1.83 13.36
CA GLY A 149 21.72 1.77 14.73
C GLY A 149 21.17 3.10 15.26
N ALA A 150 20.96 4.09 14.38
CA ALA A 150 20.29 5.32 14.78
C ALA A 150 18.83 5.03 15.15
N GLN A 151 18.35 5.64 16.24
CA GLN A 151 16.93 5.54 16.61
C GLN A 151 16.06 6.23 15.55
N ASP A 152 15.11 5.48 15.01
CA ASP A 152 14.07 6.00 14.12
C ASP A 152 13.01 6.70 14.96
N THR A 153 13.23 7.98 15.25
CA THR A 153 12.32 8.79 16.07
C THR A 153 11.09 9.20 15.25
N ASP A 154 9.99 9.48 15.94
CA ASP A 154 8.79 10.04 15.32
C ASP A 154 9.11 11.26 14.47
N GLU A 155 9.98 12.15 14.96
CA GLU A 155 10.40 13.35 14.24
C GLU A 155 11.12 13.02 12.92
N THR A 156 12.04 12.05 12.92
CA THR A 156 12.72 11.64 11.69
C THR A 156 11.76 10.99 10.69
N ARG A 157 10.80 10.18 11.17
CA ARG A 157 9.74 9.61 10.32
C ARG A 157 8.85 10.69 9.74
N ARG A 158 8.48 11.70 10.52
CA ARG A 158 7.69 12.84 10.03
C ARG A 158 8.44 13.63 8.95
N ALA A 159 9.73 13.89 9.18
CA ALA A 159 10.57 14.59 8.21
C ALA A 159 10.68 13.84 6.88
N ASP A 160 10.86 12.52 6.90
CA ASP A 160 10.93 11.72 5.68
C ASP A 160 9.60 11.64 4.93
N MET A 161 8.48 11.52 5.65
CA MET A 161 7.15 11.57 5.04
C MET A 161 6.88 12.94 4.41
N ALA A 162 7.26 14.04 5.06
CA ALA A 162 7.15 15.38 4.49
C ALA A 162 7.99 15.54 3.21
N LYS A 163 9.19 14.96 3.15
CA LYS A 163 10.01 14.93 1.92
C LYS A 163 9.32 14.15 0.81
N ILE A 164 8.74 12.99 1.11
CA ILE A 164 7.98 12.20 0.12
C ILE A 164 6.79 13.00 -0.40
N ALA A 165 6.03 13.67 0.47
CA ALA A 165 4.92 14.53 0.08
C ALA A 165 5.37 15.66 -0.87
N ALA A 166 6.50 16.29 -0.56
CA ALA A 166 7.07 17.35 -1.39
C ALA A 166 7.54 16.83 -2.75
N ILE A 167 8.15 15.64 -2.80
CA ILE A 167 8.54 14.98 -4.04
C ILE A 167 7.31 14.67 -4.90
N ASP A 168 6.24 14.15 -4.29
CA ASP A 168 4.99 13.85 -4.99
C ASP A 168 4.36 15.12 -5.56
N ALA A 169 4.28 16.20 -4.77
CA ALA A 169 3.78 17.50 -5.23
C ALA A 169 4.62 18.06 -6.40
N ALA A 170 5.95 18.04 -6.28
CA ALA A 170 6.85 18.51 -7.33
C ALA A 170 6.76 17.66 -8.59
N GLN A 171 6.59 16.34 -8.48
CA GLN A 171 6.38 15.44 -9.61
C GLN A 171 5.10 15.82 -10.38
N GLU A 172 4.00 16.05 -9.66
CA GLU A 172 2.72 16.45 -10.26
C GLU A 172 2.80 17.84 -10.92
N GLU A 173 3.48 18.79 -10.29
CA GLU A 173 3.72 20.11 -10.85
C GLU A 173 4.54 20.03 -12.14
N ASN A 174 5.63 19.25 -12.16
CA ASN A 174 6.45 19.03 -13.35
C ASN A 174 5.64 18.38 -14.48
N ILE A 175 4.77 17.42 -14.16
CA ILE A 175 3.86 16.81 -15.15
C ILE A 175 2.93 17.87 -15.75
N ALA A 176 2.27 18.67 -14.90
CA ALA A 176 1.35 19.71 -15.37
C ALA A 176 2.04 20.81 -16.18
N ALA A 177 3.28 21.18 -15.83
CA ALA A 177 4.06 22.20 -16.53
C ALA A 177 4.41 21.83 -17.99
N THR A 178 4.38 20.53 -18.34
CA THR A 178 4.60 20.06 -19.72
C THR A 178 3.36 20.17 -20.61
N MET A 179 2.21 20.48 -20.01
CA MET A 179 0.91 20.48 -20.68
C MET A 179 0.55 21.88 -21.20
N SER A 180 -0.22 21.93 -22.29
CA SER A 180 -0.91 23.15 -22.73
C SER A 180 -2.07 23.51 -21.78
N GLY A 181 -2.60 24.74 -21.87
CA GLY A 181 -3.69 25.20 -21.01
C GLY A 181 -4.91 24.26 -21.03
N ASP A 182 -5.37 23.85 -22.22
CA ASP A 182 -6.51 22.93 -22.36
C ASP A 182 -6.21 21.55 -21.76
N GLN A 183 -4.97 21.07 -21.90
CA GLN A 183 -4.54 19.81 -21.31
C GLN A 183 -4.45 19.87 -19.79
N VAL A 184 -4.10 21.01 -19.19
CA VAL A 184 -4.11 21.20 -17.73
C VAL A 184 -5.53 21.07 -17.18
N THR A 185 -6.54 21.65 -17.86
CA THR A 185 -7.95 21.49 -17.47
C THR A 185 -8.38 20.03 -17.58
N ALA A 186 -8.10 19.36 -18.71
CA ALA A 186 -8.41 17.94 -18.89
C ALA A 186 -7.67 17.05 -17.87
N TYR A 187 -6.47 17.44 -17.45
CA TYR A 187 -5.71 16.73 -16.42
C TYR A 187 -6.36 16.86 -15.04
N ALA A 188 -6.87 18.04 -14.68
CA ALA A 188 -7.61 18.23 -13.45
C ALA A 188 -8.89 17.37 -13.41
N ASP A 189 -9.63 17.31 -14.52
CA ASP A 189 -10.81 16.45 -14.65
C ASP A 189 -10.44 14.97 -14.53
N TYR A 190 -9.36 14.54 -15.20
CA TYR A 190 -8.85 13.18 -15.07
C TYR A 190 -8.47 12.83 -13.62
N LYS A 191 -7.83 13.74 -12.88
CA LYS A 191 -7.51 13.53 -11.46
C LYS A 191 -8.77 13.38 -10.61
N ASN A 192 -9.81 14.16 -10.90
CA ASN A 192 -11.10 14.03 -10.22
C ASN A 192 -11.77 12.68 -10.54
N GLU A 193 -11.73 12.22 -11.80
CA GLU A 193 -12.20 10.88 -12.20
C GLU A 193 -11.46 9.78 -11.43
N GLN A 194 -10.13 9.84 -11.36
CA GLN A 194 -9.31 8.89 -10.60
C GLN A 194 -9.64 8.90 -9.10
N LYS A 195 -9.90 10.08 -8.52
CA LYS A 195 -10.33 10.19 -7.13
C LYS A 195 -11.67 9.47 -6.92
N GLN A 196 -12.64 9.67 -7.81
CA GLN A 196 -13.96 9.00 -7.69
C GLN A 196 -13.84 7.47 -7.82
N VAL A 197 -13.05 6.98 -8.77
CA VAL A 197 -12.78 5.54 -8.91
C VAL A 197 -12.11 4.96 -7.65
N THR A 198 -11.19 5.72 -7.04
CA THR A 198 -10.54 5.31 -5.78
C THR A 198 -11.54 5.24 -4.64
N VAL A 199 -12.40 6.25 -4.51
CA VAL A 199 -13.48 6.32 -3.51
C VAL A 199 -14.41 5.12 -3.65
N GLU A 200 -14.87 4.82 -4.86
CA GLU A 200 -15.75 3.69 -5.14
C GLU A 200 -15.08 2.35 -4.82
N ASN A 201 -13.84 2.14 -5.26
CA ASN A 201 -13.11 0.90 -4.99
C ASN A 201 -12.89 0.68 -3.49
N ARG A 202 -12.53 1.72 -2.74
CA ARG A 202 -12.35 1.65 -1.28
C ARG A 202 -13.67 1.39 -0.56
N ALA A 203 -14.74 2.08 -0.97
CA ALA A 203 -16.07 1.85 -0.43
C ALA A 203 -16.54 0.40 -0.65
N ASN A 204 -16.35 -0.13 -1.86
CA ASN A 204 -16.67 -1.52 -2.20
C ASN A 204 -15.82 -2.52 -1.41
N GLN A 205 -14.52 -2.25 -1.20
CA GLN A 205 -13.68 -3.09 -0.35
C GLN A 205 -14.20 -3.15 1.08
N MET A 206 -14.51 -2.00 1.69
CA MET A 206 -15.03 -1.94 3.06
C MET A 206 -16.43 -2.57 3.18
N LEU A 207 -17.28 -2.39 2.17
CA LEU A 207 -18.57 -3.09 2.09
C LEU A 207 -18.38 -4.60 2.00
N GLY A 208 -17.46 -5.07 1.16
CA GLY A 208 -17.14 -6.50 1.04
C GLY A 208 -16.67 -7.10 2.36
N ASP A 209 -15.83 -6.37 3.12
CA ASP A 209 -15.40 -6.78 4.46
C ASP A 209 -16.56 -6.90 5.45
N LEU A 210 -17.59 -6.04 5.37
CA LEU A 210 -18.80 -6.17 6.17
C LEU A 210 -19.69 -7.33 5.69
N GLN A 211 -19.87 -7.50 4.38
CA GLN A 211 -20.67 -8.59 3.80
C GLN A 211 -20.10 -9.97 4.12
N ASN A 212 -18.78 -10.09 4.18
CA ASN A 212 -18.11 -11.33 4.58
C ASN A 212 -18.37 -11.70 6.06
N ARG A 213 -18.78 -10.74 6.88
CA ARG A 213 -19.06 -10.94 8.32
C ARG A 213 -20.56 -11.03 8.62
N PHE A 214 -21.39 -10.37 7.82
CA PHE A 214 -22.81 -10.21 8.08
C PHE A 214 -23.62 -10.40 6.80
N SER A 215 -24.76 -11.10 6.91
CA SER A 215 -25.79 -11.06 5.88
C SER A 215 -26.52 -9.71 5.95
N LEU A 216 -26.07 -8.74 5.15
CA LEU A 216 -26.67 -7.41 5.07
C LEU A 216 -27.91 -7.40 4.16
N THR A 217 -28.95 -6.65 4.52
CA THR A 217 -30.05 -6.32 3.59
C THR A 217 -29.55 -5.36 2.50
N ASP A 218 -30.30 -5.20 1.41
CA ASP A 218 -29.90 -4.30 0.33
C ASP A 218 -29.88 -2.83 0.81
N GLU A 219 -30.82 -2.44 1.67
CA GLU A 219 -30.81 -1.11 2.30
C GLU A 219 -29.57 -0.89 3.18
N GLN A 220 -29.13 -1.92 3.92
CA GLN A 220 -27.91 -1.83 4.74
C GLN A 220 -26.64 -1.74 3.87
N LYS A 221 -26.61 -2.46 2.74
CA LYS A 221 -25.48 -2.39 1.79
C LYS A 221 -25.37 -0.99 1.19
N ASP A 222 -26.49 -0.43 0.73
CA ASP A 222 -26.52 0.90 0.14
C ASP A 222 -26.12 1.97 1.16
N ALA A 223 -26.64 1.91 2.39
CA ALA A 223 -26.28 2.84 3.45
C ALA A 223 -24.80 2.72 3.87
N ALA A 224 -24.27 1.50 3.98
CA ALA A 224 -22.85 1.27 4.27
C ALA A 224 -21.96 1.79 3.14
N PHE A 225 -22.31 1.52 1.87
CA PHE A 225 -21.58 2.03 0.72
C PHE A 225 -21.55 3.56 0.70
N GLN A 226 -22.70 4.21 0.87
CA GLN A 226 -22.79 5.67 0.89
C GLN A 226 -21.96 6.27 2.02
N TYR A 227 -21.99 5.68 3.22
CA TYR A 227 -21.14 6.12 4.33
C TYR A 227 -19.65 6.00 3.99
N PHE A 228 -19.22 4.85 3.49
CA PHE A 228 -17.81 4.63 3.17
C PHE A 228 -17.31 5.49 2.01
N ALA A 229 -18.13 5.69 0.98
CA ALA A 229 -17.79 6.59 -0.13
C ALA A 229 -17.65 8.03 0.36
N LYS A 230 -18.57 8.49 1.22
CA LYS A 230 -18.48 9.81 1.84
C LYS A 230 -17.23 9.95 2.72
N GLN A 231 -16.97 8.98 3.58
CA GLN A 231 -15.77 8.95 4.43
C GLN A 231 -14.49 9.06 3.59
N GLU A 232 -14.38 8.31 2.50
CA GLU A 232 -13.19 8.35 1.63
C GLU A 232 -13.11 9.67 0.83
N GLN A 233 -14.25 10.25 0.42
CA GLN A 233 -14.28 11.51 -0.31
C GLN A 233 -13.85 12.71 0.57
N GLU A 234 -14.31 12.73 1.82
CA GLU A 234 -14.07 13.80 2.80
C GLU A 234 -12.73 13.64 3.52
N SER A 235 -12.44 12.44 4.02
CA SER A 235 -11.29 12.19 4.88
C SER A 235 -10.08 11.64 4.15
N GLY A 236 -10.24 11.15 2.91
CA GLY A 236 -9.23 10.52 2.04
C GLY A 236 -7.91 10.25 2.76
N PHE A 237 -7.81 9.11 3.46
CA PHE A 237 -6.75 8.89 4.44
C PHE A 237 -5.39 8.81 3.74
N ASP A 238 -4.68 9.94 3.73
CA ASP A 238 -3.30 10.04 3.28
C ASP A 238 -2.38 10.30 4.49
N PRO A 239 -1.81 9.24 5.09
CA PRO A 239 -0.98 9.37 6.27
C PRO A 239 0.27 10.22 6.01
N VAL A 240 0.72 10.30 4.76
CA VAL A 240 1.87 11.14 4.36
C VAL A 240 1.49 12.61 4.49
N GLN A 241 0.31 13.00 3.97
CA GLN A 241 -0.16 14.39 4.07
C GLN A 241 -0.48 14.80 5.50
N ILE A 242 -1.13 13.94 6.29
CA ILE A 242 -1.48 14.23 7.68
C ILE A 242 -0.22 14.53 8.49
N VAL A 243 0.79 13.69 8.33
CA VAL A 243 2.09 13.85 8.98
C VAL A 243 2.80 15.11 8.50
N ALA A 244 2.79 15.39 7.19
CA ALA A 244 3.39 16.58 6.61
C ALA A 244 2.74 17.89 7.14
N GLN A 245 1.46 17.85 7.48
CA GLN A 245 0.72 18.96 8.11
C GLN A 245 0.91 19.04 9.64
N GLY A 246 1.76 18.19 10.21
CA GLY A 246 2.01 18.14 11.66
C GLY A 246 0.92 17.44 12.47
N GLY A 247 -0.02 16.78 11.81
CA GLY A 247 -1.05 15.97 12.46
C GLY A 247 -0.51 14.64 13.01
N ASP A 248 -1.21 14.10 14.01
CA ASP A 248 -0.95 12.74 14.49
C ASP A 248 -1.83 11.73 13.73
N PRO A 249 -1.25 10.88 12.85
CA PRO A 249 -2.02 9.90 12.11
C PRO A 249 -2.70 8.87 13.01
N MET A 250 -2.17 8.61 14.20
CA MET A 250 -2.79 7.69 15.16
C MET A 250 -4.08 8.29 15.73
N ALA A 251 -4.04 9.55 16.18
CA ALA A 251 -5.21 10.25 16.66
C ALA A 251 -6.31 10.33 15.58
N LEU A 252 -5.94 10.60 14.32
CA LEU A 252 -6.92 10.62 13.23
C LEU A 252 -7.51 9.22 12.98
N MET A 253 -6.71 8.16 12.98
CA MET A 253 -7.23 6.79 12.83
C MET A 253 -8.20 6.43 13.95
N GLU A 254 -7.91 6.82 15.20
CA GLU A 254 -8.84 6.62 16.33
C GLU A 254 -10.14 7.40 16.15
N GLN A 255 -10.06 8.65 15.69
CA GLN A 255 -11.24 9.46 15.38
C GLN A 255 -12.08 8.82 14.28
N MET A 256 -11.47 8.43 13.16
CA MET A 256 -12.14 7.75 12.05
C MET A 256 -12.79 6.43 12.49
N GLN A 257 -12.15 5.69 13.39
CA GLN A 257 -12.72 4.46 13.95
C GLN A 257 -13.98 4.75 14.78
N LYS A 258 -13.95 5.78 15.62
CA LYS A 258 -15.11 6.20 16.43
C LYS A 258 -16.28 6.63 15.55
N GLU A 259 -16.04 7.52 14.60
CA GLU A 259 -17.04 8.00 13.64
C GLU A 259 -17.64 6.83 12.83
N ARG A 260 -16.80 5.86 12.45
CA ARG A 260 -17.24 4.63 11.79
C ARG A 260 -18.14 3.78 12.67
N LEU A 261 -17.78 3.57 13.94
CA LEU A 261 -18.63 2.81 14.85
C LEU A 261 -19.98 3.50 15.07
N GLU A 262 -20.00 4.82 15.20
CA GLU A 262 -21.24 5.58 15.36
C GLU A 262 -22.14 5.48 14.12
N ALA A 263 -21.58 5.59 12.92
CA ALA A 263 -22.32 5.42 11.68
C ALA A 263 -22.84 3.98 11.50
N LEU A 264 -22.00 2.97 11.74
CA LEU A 264 -22.39 1.57 11.61
C LEU A 264 -23.46 1.15 12.63
N LYS A 265 -23.54 1.81 13.79
CA LYS A 265 -24.62 1.58 14.75
C LYS A 265 -26.00 1.89 14.18
N GLN A 266 -26.10 2.84 13.26
CA GLN A 266 -27.36 3.23 12.61
C GLN A 266 -27.71 2.33 11.41
N ILE A 267 -26.70 1.72 10.80
CA ILE A 267 -26.84 0.90 9.58
C ILE A 267 -27.07 -0.57 9.95
N LEU A 268 -26.33 -1.08 10.91
CA LEU A 268 -26.39 -2.48 11.33
C LEU A 268 -27.53 -2.70 12.33
N THR A 269 -28.04 -3.94 12.36
CA THR A 269 -28.93 -4.35 13.45
C THR A 269 -28.15 -4.34 14.79
N PRO A 270 -28.83 -4.23 15.94
CA PRO A 270 -28.16 -4.20 17.25
C PRO A 270 -27.23 -5.40 17.48
N GLU A 271 -27.63 -6.59 17.04
CA GLU A 271 -26.85 -7.83 17.18
C GLU A 271 -25.60 -7.80 16.29
N GLN A 272 -25.73 -7.39 15.02
CA GLN A 272 -24.60 -7.21 14.10
C GLN A 272 -23.61 -6.17 14.63
N PHE A 273 -24.12 -5.05 15.16
CA PHE A 273 -23.28 -3.98 15.72
C PHE A 273 -22.53 -4.43 16.98
N ALA A 274 -23.18 -5.17 17.88
CA ALA A 274 -22.54 -5.72 19.07
C ALA A 274 -21.36 -6.64 18.69
N LEU A 275 -21.55 -7.51 17.70
CA LEU A 275 -20.47 -8.38 17.21
C LEU A 275 -19.35 -7.57 16.54
N HIS A 276 -19.69 -6.60 15.69
CA HIS A 276 -18.70 -5.75 15.00
C HIS A 276 -17.84 -4.95 16.00
N SER A 277 -18.48 -4.28 16.96
CA SER A 277 -17.79 -3.45 17.96
C SER A 277 -16.88 -4.28 18.87
N ALA A 278 -17.28 -5.50 19.25
CA ALA A 278 -16.42 -6.41 20.00
C ALA A 278 -15.17 -6.83 19.21
N GLN A 279 -15.31 -7.13 17.92
CA GLN A 279 -14.18 -7.45 17.04
C GLN A 279 -13.23 -6.27 16.85
N GLU A 280 -13.76 -5.06 16.66
CA GLU A 280 -12.94 -3.85 16.53
C GLU A 280 -12.20 -3.51 17.83
N ALA A 281 -12.83 -3.73 18.99
CA ALA A 281 -12.16 -3.59 20.29
C ALA A 281 -11.00 -4.59 20.44
N GLN A 282 -11.21 -5.85 20.08
CA GLN A 282 -10.15 -6.88 20.10
C GLN A 282 -9.01 -6.52 19.14
N ARG A 283 -9.32 -6.00 17.94
CA ARG A 283 -8.30 -5.56 16.98
C ARG A 283 -7.51 -4.36 17.50
N ALA A 284 -8.19 -3.38 18.10
CA ALA A 284 -7.54 -2.22 18.71
C ALA A 284 -6.63 -2.62 19.87
N GLU A 285 -7.04 -3.58 20.70
CA GLU A 285 -6.20 -4.13 21.77
C GLU A 285 -4.95 -4.84 21.23
N MET A 286 -5.12 -5.70 20.22
CA MET A 286 -3.99 -6.35 19.54
C MET A 286 -3.02 -5.30 18.95
N PHE A 287 -3.54 -4.27 18.29
CA PHE A 287 -2.72 -3.22 17.71
C PHE A 287 -1.92 -2.46 18.77
N ARG A 288 -2.57 -2.06 19.88
CA ARG A 288 -1.87 -1.41 21.01
C ARG A 288 -0.79 -2.31 21.63
N SER A 289 -1.05 -3.61 21.72
CA SER A 289 -0.07 -4.58 22.27
C SER A 289 1.15 -4.79 21.38
N MET A 290 1.05 -4.54 20.06
CA MET A 290 2.14 -4.69 19.10
C MET A 290 3.00 -3.43 18.96
N GLN A 291 2.57 -2.28 19.48
CA GLN A 291 3.30 -1.02 19.33
C GLN A 291 4.58 -1.05 20.19
N PRO A 292 5.78 -0.97 19.59
CA PRO A 292 7.04 -1.03 20.32
C PRO A 292 7.14 0.15 21.31
N GLY A 293 7.31 -0.14 22.59
CA GLY A 293 7.34 0.88 23.65
C GLY A 293 6.00 1.08 24.38
N GLY A 294 4.92 0.39 23.96
CA GLY A 294 3.74 0.23 24.81
C GLY A 294 4.14 -0.55 26.06
N THR A 295 3.91 0.04 27.24
CA THR A 295 3.99 -0.65 28.54
C THR A 295 2.94 -1.75 28.56
N GLY A 296 3.24 -2.89 27.93
CA GLY A 296 2.40 -4.08 27.91
C GLY A 296 2.21 -4.60 29.32
N GLY A 297 1.23 -4.05 30.03
CA GLY A 297 0.66 -4.66 31.21
C GLY A 297 0.22 -6.06 30.81
N ALA A 298 0.72 -7.07 31.53
CA ALA A 298 0.40 -8.46 31.29
C ALA A 298 -1.13 -8.63 31.14
N PRO A 299 -1.60 -9.42 30.17
CA PRO A 299 -3.03 -9.64 29.97
C PRO A 299 -3.65 -10.11 31.30
N ALA A 300 -4.69 -9.42 31.75
CA ALA A 300 -5.40 -9.79 32.96
C ALA A 300 -5.86 -11.25 32.84
N PRO A 301 -5.64 -12.10 33.85
CA PRO A 301 -6.03 -13.50 33.79
C PRO A 301 -7.53 -13.58 33.53
N ARG A 302 -7.91 -14.27 32.46
CA ARG A 302 -9.31 -14.59 32.16
C ARG A 302 -9.86 -15.37 33.35
N ALA A 303 -10.80 -14.78 34.08
CA ALA A 303 -11.61 -15.50 35.04
C ALA A 303 -12.46 -16.51 34.24
N ASN A 304 -12.16 -17.79 34.39
CA ASN A 304 -13.05 -18.85 33.92
C ASN A 304 -14.31 -18.85 34.82
N PRO A 305 -15.51 -18.98 34.23
CA PRO A 305 -16.75 -19.23 34.98
C PRO A 305 -16.75 -20.61 35.65
#